data_AF-A0A7X7YIY4-F1
#
_entry.id   AF-A0A7X7YIY4-F1
#
_cell.length_a   1.000
_cell.length_b   1.000
_cell.length_c   1.000
_cell.angle_alpha   90.00
_cell.angle_beta   90.00
_cell.angle_gamma   90.00
#
_symmetry.space_group_name_H-M   'P 1'
#
loop_
_entity.id
_entity.type
_entity.pdbx_description
1 polymer ?
#
loop_
_entity_poly.entity_id
_entity_poly.type
_entity_poly.pdbx_seq_one_letter_code
_entity_poly.pdbx_strand_id
1 'polypeptide(L)'
;MSALTDHFDHFRLKGWDLWLNKNFPINRDSHLFPRPENPSVDDKSKIENRKSDNFTIPGCDGCHSCESGIPDPSAACLLYSASDSKSKIENRKSKIPDGIRGPVTPIPASSFARVFRGVLNFHGAEHRLILKEYLHRSFVDILKHLIIPGRAERACAASLVLLDHSIPCPPVVALGVKKLGPIPLSSFLITKEIIDAPDIYAWLTVTWLKVTDSVRKTR
;
A
#
# COMPACT_ATOMS: atom_id res chain seq x y z
N MET A 1 -15.53 -2.69 -15.40
CA MET A 1 -14.18 -2.43 -14.85
C MET A 1 -13.40 -1.37 -15.65
N SER A 2 -14.02 -0.47 -16.42
CA SER A 2 -13.31 0.51 -17.28
C SER A 2 -13.23 1.95 -16.73
N ALA A 3 -13.98 2.30 -15.68
CA ALA A 3 -14.11 3.72 -15.27
C ALA A 3 -12.96 4.27 -14.41
N LEU A 4 -12.08 3.42 -13.88
CA LEU A 4 -10.94 3.85 -13.04
C LEU A 4 -9.64 4.05 -13.82
N THR A 5 -9.52 3.47 -15.02
CA THR A 5 -8.36 3.62 -15.92
C THR A 5 -8.46 4.90 -16.76
N ASP A 6 -9.67 5.27 -17.20
CA ASP A 6 -9.86 6.39 -18.14
C ASP A 6 -9.50 7.77 -17.54
N HIS A 7 -9.55 7.93 -16.22
CA HIS A 7 -9.25 9.22 -15.59
C HIS A 7 -7.73 9.49 -15.39
N PHE A 8 -6.89 8.46 -15.52
CA PHE A 8 -5.44 8.56 -15.34
C PHE A 8 -4.65 8.54 -16.65
N ASP A 9 -5.22 8.05 -17.76
CA ASP A 9 -4.55 7.98 -19.06
C ASP A 9 -4.26 9.35 -19.69
N HIS A 10 -4.91 10.42 -19.23
CA HIS A 10 -4.67 11.76 -19.77
C HIS A 10 -3.46 12.50 -19.15
N PHE A 11 -2.82 11.95 -18.11
CA PHE A 11 -1.61 12.53 -17.51
C PHE A 11 -0.33 12.04 -18.21
N ARG A 12 -0.20 12.36 -19.51
CA ARG A 12 0.93 11.95 -20.35
C ARG A 12 2.24 12.70 -19.98
N LEU A 13 3.00 12.08 -19.08
CA LEU A 13 4.46 11.87 -19.05
C LEU A 13 5.49 13.03 -19.07
N LYS A 14 5.22 14.27 -19.51
CA LYS A 14 6.29 15.31 -19.50
C LYS A 14 6.53 15.99 -18.15
N GLY A 15 5.50 16.07 -17.29
CA GLY A 15 5.61 16.68 -15.97
C GLY A 15 6.13 15.76 -14.88
N TRP A 16 6.05 14.43 -15.07
CA TRP A 16 6.31 13.46 -14.01
C TRP A 16 7.79 13.30 -13.67
N ASP A 17 8.69 13.36 -14.65
CA ASP A 17 10.13 13.32 -14.38
C ASP A 17 10.58 14.55 -13.58
N LEU A 18 10.10 15.73 -13.96
CA LEU A 18 10.31 16.98 -13.22
C LEU A 18 9.65 16.93 -11.84
N TRP A 19 8.45 16.37 -11.74
CA TRP A 19 7.73 16.22 -10.48
C TRP A 19 8.42 15.20 -9.56
N LEU A 20 8.86 14.05 -10.05
CA LEU A 20 9.60 13.07 -9.26
C LEU A 20 10.96 13.61 -8.85
N ASN A 21 11.74 14.24 -9.74
CA ASN A 21 13.03 14.83 -9.34
C ASN A 21 12.87 15.98 -8.35
N LYS A 22 11.84 16.82 -8.51
CA LYS A 22 11.57 17.95 -7.61
C LYS A 22 11.06 17.48 -6.25
N ASN A 23 10.23 16.45 -6.23
CA ASN A 23 9.53 16.03 -5.02
C ASN A 23 10.26 14.88 -4.30
N PHE A 24 10.85 13.94 -5.04
CA PHE A 24 11.66 12.83 -4.53
C PHE A 24 13.10 13.02 -5.04
N PRO A 25 13.89 13.96 -4.47
CA PRO A 25 15.26 14.14 -4.92
C PRO A 25 16.03 12.85 -4.68
N ILE A 26 16.29 12.12 -5.76
CA ILE A 26 17.08 10.89 -5.72
C ILE A 26 18.52 11.34 -5.50
N ASN A 27 18.97 11.32 -4.24
CA ASN A 27 20.38 11.52 -3.94
C ASN A 27 21.17 10.32 -4.47
N ARG A 28 21.80 10.49 -5.63
CA ARG A 28 22.54 9.44 -6.35
C ARG A 28 23.82 9.02 -5.63
N ASP A 29 24.29 9.82 -4.67
CA ASP A 29 25.54 9.57 -3.94
C ASP A 29 25.34 8.67 -2.71
N SER A 30 24.14 8.12 -2.50
CA SER A 30 23.84 7.15 -1.44
C SER A 30 24.29 5.72 -1.83
N HIS A 31 25.59 5.52 -2.06
CA HIS A 31 26.19 4.19 -2.21
C HIS A 31 26.33 3.41 -0.90
N LEU A 32 25.95 3.98 0.24
CA LEU A 32 26.05 3.36 1.55
C LEU A 32 24.79 3.69 2.36
N PHE A 33 23.71 2.94 2.14
CA PHE A 33 22.81 2.70 3.26
C PHE A 33 23.52 1.67 4.15
N PRO A 34 23.91 2.02 5.39
CA PRO A 34 24.41 1.01 6.30
C PRO A 34 23.36 -0.09 6.39
N ARG A 35 23.82 -1.34 6.33
CA ARG A 35 23.01 -2.51 6.64
C ARG A 35 22.28 -2.21 7.95
N PRO A 36 20.97 -2.45 8.10
CA PRO A 36 20.32 -2.28 9.39
C PRO A 36 21.08 -3.17 10.39
N GLU A 37 21.78 -2.53 11.32
CA GLU A 37 22.36 -3.22 12.46
C GLU A 37 21.19 -3.82 13.23
N ASN A 38 21.28 -5.12 13.53
CA ASN A 38 20.24 -5.79 14.32
C ASN A 38 20.05 -4.98 15.61
N PRO A 39 18.80 -4.64 15.99
CA PRO A 39 18.58 -3.88 17.22
C PRO A 39 19.19 -4.65 18.40
N SER A 40 20.07 -3.98 19.14
CA SER A 40 20.60 -4.48 20.40
C SER A 40 19.45 -4.72 21.38
N VAL A 41 19.62 -5.74 22.22
CA VAL A 41 18.54 -6.43 22.95
C VAL A 41 17.96 -5.63 24.14
N ASP A 42 18.43 -4.40 24.40
CA ASP A 42 18.30 -3.80 25.74
C ASP A 42 17.17 -2.79 25.95
N ASP A 43 16.38 -2.41 24.93
CA ASP A 43 15.25 -1.49 25.10
C ASP A 43 13.88 -2.21 25.07
N LYS A 44 13.54 -2.91 26.16
CA LYS A 44 12.24 -3.60 26.33
C LYS A 44 11.54 -3.29 27.65
N SER A 45 11.37 -2.03 28.01
CA SER A 45 10.58 -1.67 29.20
C SER A 45 9.74 -0.42 29.03
N LYS A 46 8.72 -0.48 28.15
CA LYS A 46 7.44 0.26 28.33
C LYS A 46 6.45 -0.04 27.20
N ILE A 47 5.66 -1.11 27.35
CA ILE A 47 4.31 -1.17 26.78
C ILE A 47 3.41 -1.74 27.87
N GLU A 48 2.75 -0.83 28.59
CA GLU A 48 1.70 -1.15 29.56
C GLU A 48 0.41 -1.59 28.85
N ASN A 49 -0.10 -2.74 29.29
CA ASN A 49 -1.48 -3.04 29.63
C ASN A 49 -2.60 -2.41 28.79
N ARG A 50 -3.09 -3.17 27.81
CA ARG A 50 -4.53 -3.20 27.50
C ARG A 50 -5.10 -4.59 27.76
N LYS A 51 -5.99 -4.66 28.74
CA LYS A 51 -6.91 -5.78 29.00
C LYS A 51 -7.64 -6.13 27.70
N SER A 52 -7.55 -7.38 27.28
CA SER A 52 -8.48 -7.98 26.32
C SER A 52 -9.46 -8.79 27.15
N ASP A 53 -10.72 -8.36 27.16
CA ASP A 53 -11.79 -9.14 27.75
C ASP A 53 -12.26 -10.19 26.72
N ASN A 54 -12.50 -11.38 27.25
CA ASN A 54 -12.79 -12.63 26.57
C ASN A 54 -13.94 -12.56 25.56
N PHE A 55 -13.76 -13.17 24.39
CA PHE A 55 -14.85 -13.56 23.50
C PHE A 55 -14.92 -15.08 23.45
N THR A 56 -15.91 -15.65 24.13
CA THR A 56 -16.32 -17.05 24.00
C THR A 56 -17.64 -17.06 23.24
N ILE A 57 -17.70 -17.71 22.08
CA ILE A 57 -18.96 -18.01 21.38
C ILE A 57 -19.26 -19.50 21.58
N PRO A 58 -20.33 -19.85 22.29
CA PRO A 58 -20.95 -21.15 22.15
C PRO A 58 -22.36 -21.03 21.52
N GLY A 59 -22.67 -21.94 20.60
CA GLY A 59 -24.04 -22.36 20.27
C GLY A 59 -24.91 -21.36 19.49
N CYS A 60 -24.95 -21.52 18.18
CA CYS A 60 -25.98 -20.96 17.30
C CYS A 60 -26.94 -22.10 16.91
N ASP A 61 -27.77 -22.54 17.86
CA ASP A 61 -28.99 -23.28 17.56
C ASP A 61 -30.16 -22.35 17.89
N GLY A 62 -30.87 -21.87 16.86
CA GLY A 62 -32.08 -21.05 17.03
C GLY A 62 -31.90 -19.53 16.87
N CYS A 63 -31.28 -19.06 15.78
CA CYS A 63 -31.26 -17.64 15.47
C CYS A 63 -32.62 -17.14 14.93
N HIS A 64 -33.18 -16.14 15.61
CA HIS A 64 -34.44 -15.44 15.34
C HIS A 64 -34.45 -14.65 14.00
N SER A 65 -33.38 -14.73 13.21
CA SER A 65 -33.21 -14.05 11.92
C SER A 65 -34.02 -14.67 10.78
N CYS A 66 -34.76 -15.76 11.04
CA CYS A 66 -35.63 -16.43 10.06
C CYS A 66 -37.06 -15.87 9.99
N GLU A 67 -37.49 -15.05 10.96
CA GLU A 67 -38.91 -14.65 11.09
C GLU A 67 -39.21 -13.17 10.82
N SER A 68 -38.20 -12.34 10.58
CA SER A 68 -38.40 -10.90 10.38
C SER A 68 -38.14 -10.43 8.95
N GLY A 69 -38.96 -10.92 8.01
CA GLY A 69 -39.31 -10.24 6.74
C GLY A 69 -38.23 -9.36 6.09
N ILE A 70 -37.06 -9.93 5.77
CA ILE A 70 -36.00 -9.22 5.05
C ILE A 70 -36.33 -9.27 3.54
N PRO A 71 -36.42 -8.12 2.86
CA PRO A 71 -36.70 -8.11 1.43
C PRO A 71 -35.52 -8.69 0.64
N ASP A 72 -35.88 -9.39 -0.43
CA ASP A 72 -35.04 -10.04 -1.43
C ASP A 72 -33.77 -9.22 -1.78
N PRO A 73 -32.58 -9.83 -1.92
CA PRO A 73 -31.32 -9.12 -2.21
C PRO A 73 -31.32 -8.36 -3.54
N SER A 74 -32.34 -8.51 -4.39
CA SER A 74 -32.53 -7.69 -5.59
C SER A 74 -33.06 -6.27 -5.28
N ALA A 75 -33.73 -6.06 -4.14
CA ALA A 75 -34.26 -4.75 -3.74
C ALA A 75 -33.20 -3.82 -3.11
N ALA A 76 -32.12 -4.39 -2.56
CA ALA A 76 -31.00 -3.61 -2.01
C ALA A 76 -30.24 -2.82 -3.07
N CYS A 77 -30.37 -3.20 -4.35
CA CYS A 77 -29.69 -2.53 -5.45
C CYS A 77 -30.37 -1.23 -5.89
N LEU A 78 -31.67 -1.02 -5.58
CA LEU A 78 -32.41 0.17 -5.99
C LEU A 78 -32.35 1.33 -4.98
N LEU A 79 -31.97 1.08 -3.72
CA LEU A 79 -31.86 2.13 -2.70
C LEU A 79 -30.58 2.97 -2.80
N TYR A 80 -29.64 2.61 -3.70
CA TYR A 80 -28.47 3.45 -4.00
C TYR A 80 -28.78 4.63 -4.94
N SER A 81 -30.03 4.76 -5.40
CA SER A 81 -30.46 5.82 -6.32
C SER A 81 -31.33 6.90 -5.64
N ALA A 82 -31.23 7.09 -4.33
CA ALA A 82 -31.86 8.22 -3.65
C ALA A 82 -31.00 9.48 -3.81
N SER A 83 -31.31 10.22 -4.86
CA SER A 83 -30.70 11.49 -5.24
C SER A 83 -31.47 12.63 -4.56
N ASP A 84 -31.16 12.96 -3.30
CA ASP A 84 -31.63 14.24 -2.73
C ASP A 84 -30.88 14.78 -1.49
N SER A 85 -29.77 14.17 -1.07
CA SER A 85 -28.93 14.68 0.03
C SER A 85 -27.65 15.39 -0.44
N LYS A 86 -27.56 15.72 -1.74
CA LYS A 86 -26.37 16.34 -2.36
C LYS A 86 -26.10 17.80 -1.94
N SER A 87 -27.05 18.53 -1.38
CA SER A 87 -26.91 19.98 -1.17
C SER A 87 -26.37 20.43 0.20
N LYS A 88 -26.14 19.53 1.16
CA LYS A 88 -25.73 19.93 2.54
C LYS A 88 -24.42 19.30 3.06
N ILE A 89 -23.89 18.28 2.39
CA ILE A 89 -22.58 17.67 2.71
C ILE A 89 -21.43 18.33 1.92
N GLU A 90 -21.74 19.10 0.87
CA GLU A 90 -20.74 19.76 0.03
C GLU A 90 -19.96 20.90 0.74
N ASN A 91 -20.42 21.33 1.92
CA ASN A 91 -19.85 22.49 2.62
C ASN A 91 -18.76 22.15 3.66
N ARG A 92 -18.28 20.89 3.68
CA ARG A 92 -17.08 20.48 4.42
C ARG A 92 -16.01 19.92 3.49
N LYS A 93 -15.85 20.48 2.29
CA LYS A 93 -14.54 20.39 1.60
C LYS A 93 -13.53 21.05 2.52
N SER A 94 -12.79 20.24 3.26
CA SER A 94 -11.64 20.67 4.03
C SER A 94 -10.78 21.54 3.11
N LYS A 95 -10.32 22.69 3.60
CA LYS A 95 -9.37 23.58 2.89
C LYS A 95 -7.99 22.91 2.77
N ILE A 96 -7.94 21.62 2.47
CA ILE A 96 -6.70 20.94 2.18
C ILE A 96 -6.36 21.34 0.75
N PRO A 97 -5.29 22.11 0.54
CA PRO A 97 -4.87 22.48 -0.80
C PRO A 97 -4.54 21.21 -1.60
N ASP A 98 -5.23 21.05 -2.73
CA ASP A 98 -5.04 19.93 -3.64
C ASP A 98 -3.62 19.96 -4.23
N GLY A 99 -3.04 18.78 -4.41
CA GLY A 99 -1.71 18.63 -4.97
C GLY A 99 -0.57 18.96 -4.00
N ILE A 100 -0.88 19.28 -2.73
CA ILE A 100 0.16 19.36 -1.70
C ILE A 100 0.59 17.95 -1.29
N ARG A 101 1.91 17.76 -1.34
CA ARG A 101 2.59 16.56 -0.89
C ARG A 101 2.95 16.69 0.57
N GLY A 102 2.59 15.68 1.35
CA GLY A 102 3.06 15.53 2.72
C GLY A 102 4.52 15.06 2.77
N PRO A 103 5.06 14.87 3.99
CA PRO A 103 6.41 14.38 4.16
C PRO A 103 6.57 12.99 3.54
N VAL A 104 7.76 12.71 3.03
CA VAL A 104 8.12 11.41 2.48
C VAL A 104 9.21 10.78 3.32
N THR A 105 8.94 9.57 3.78
CA THR A 105 9.82 8.80 4.64
C THR A 105 10.34 7.58 3.88
N PRO A 106 11.67 7.36 3.81
CA PRO A 106 12.21 6.15 3.24
C PRO A 106 11.86 4.95 4.15
N ILE A 107 11.50 3.83 3.52
CA ILE A 107 11.27 2.55 4.21
C ILE A 107 12.47 1.64 3.91
N PRO A 108 13.00 0.91 4.91
CA PRO A 108 14.01 -0.12 4.68
C PRO A 108 13.60 -1.08 3.57
N ALA A 109 14.47 -1.27 2.59
CA ALA A 109 14.23 -2.10 1.42
C ALA A 109 15.50 -2.87 1.02
N SER A 110 15.38 -3.76 0.02
CA SER A 110 16.55 -4.47 -0.50
C SER A 110 17.49 -3.52 -1.26
N SER A 111 18.74 -3.92 -1.47
CA SER A 111 19.72 -3.12 -2.24
C SER A 111 19.30 -2.86 -3.70
N PHE A 112 18.31 -3.59 -4.21
CA PHE A 112 17.82 -3.47 -5.59
C PHE A 112 16.46 -2.77 -5.70
N ALA A 113 15.97 -2.18 -4.60
CA ALA A 113 14.74 -1.41 -4.59
C ALA A 113 14.85 -0.24 -3.59
N ARG A 114 14.21 0.88 -3.91
CA ARG A 114 14.00 1.96 -2.96
C ARG A 114 12.51 2.07 -2.69
N VAL A 115 12.14 2.09 -1.43
CA VAL A 115 10.74 2.20 -1.02
C VAL A 115 10.57 3.47 -0.22
N PHE A 116 9.56 4.25 -0.57
CA PHE A 116 9.23 5.49 0.10
C PHE A 116 7.76 5.45 0.47
N ARG A 117 7.46 5.89 1.69
CA ARG A 117 6.11 6.19 2.13
C ARG A 117 5.87 7.67 2.00
N GLY A 118 4.71 8.05 1.50
CA GLY A 118 4.33 9.45 1.38
C GLY A 118 2.84 9.65 1.55
N VAL A 119 2.49 10.91 1.78
CA VAL A 119 1.10 11.35 1.84
C VAL A 119 0.86 12.30 0.66
N LEU A 120 -0.21 12.08 -0.08
CA LEU A 120 -0.63 12.93 -1.19
C LEU A 120 -2.05 13.42 -0.93
N ASN A 121 -2.22 14.74 -0.83
CA ASN A 121 -3.55 15.32 -0.74
C ASN A 121 -4.10 15.58 -2.15
N PHE A 122 -5.21 14.93 -2.47
CA PHE A 122 -5.84 15.04 -3.78
C PHE A 122 -7.37 14.96 -3.65
N HIS A 123 -8.05 15.93 -4.25
CA HIS A 123 -9.49 16.14 -4.16
C HIS A 123 -10.00 16.26 -2.71
N GLY A 124 -9.28 17.01 -1.88
CA GLY A 124 -9.62 17.21 -0.46
C GLY A 124 -9.50 15.95 0.41
N ALA A 125 -8.90 14.87 -0.11
CA ALA A 125 -8.66 13.62 0.62
C ALA A 125 -7.17 13.35 0.77
N GLU A 126 -6.78 12.86 1.94
CA GLU A 126 -5.43 12.39 2.23
C GLU A 126 -5.26 10.96 1.69
N HIS A 127 -4.34 10.77 0.74
CA HIS A 127 -3.99 9.45 0.20
C HIS A 127 -2.60 9.05 0.68
N ARG A 128 -2.53 7.98 1.47
CA ARG A 128 -1.26 7.37 1.86
C ARG A 128 -0.78 6.45 0.75
N LEU A 129 0.44 6.70 0.27
CA LEU A 129 1.01 6.06 -0.90
C LEU A 129 2.36 5.43 -0.55
N ILE A 130 2.63 4.29 -1.19
CA ILE A 130 3.94 3.64 -1.19
C ILE A 130 4.49 3.74 -2.62
N LEU A 131 5.64 4.39 -2.75
CA LEU A 131 6.43 4.45 -3.98
C LEU A 131 7.53 3.40 -3.88
N LYS A 132 7.57 2.47 -4.83
CA LYS A 132 8.62 1.47 -4.97
C LYS A 132 9.37 1.66 -6.28
N GLU A 133 10.59 2.12 -6.19
CA GLU A 133 11.52 2.23 -7.31
C GLU A 133 12.34 0.94 -7.43
N TYR A 134 12.43 0.40 -8.63
CA TYR A 134 13.19 -0.80 -8.95
C TYR A 134 14.50 -0.41 -9.63
N LEU A 135 15.62 -0.67 -8.95
CA LEU A 135 16.96 -0.37 -9.44
C LEU A 135 17.51 -1.57 -10.20
N HIS A 136 18.15 -1.36 -11.35
CA HIS A 136 18.80 -2.42 -12.12
C HIS A 136 19.89 -3.13 -11.31
N ARG A 137 19.91 -4.47 -11.36
CA ARG A 137 20.88 -5.27 -10.61
C ARG A 137 22.24 -5.33 -11.31
N SER A 138 22.24 -5.33 -12.64
CA SER A 138 23.44 -5.41 -13.47
C SER A 138 23.14 -4.95 -14.90
N PHE A 139 24.19 -4.73 -15.69
CA PHE A 139 24.06 -4.43 -17.12
C PHE A 139 23.34 -5.55 -17.90
N VAL A 140 23.55 -6.82 -17.53
CA VAL A 140 22.84 -7.96 -18.12
C VAL A 140 21.33 -7.86 -17.86
N ASP A 141 20.92 -7.33 -16.71
CA ASP A 141 19.51 -7.07 -16.38
C ASP A 141 18.92 -6.00 -17.31
N ILE A 142 19.69 -4.95 -17.64
CA ILE A 142 19.30 -3.91 -18.59
C ILE A 142 19.04 -4.50 -19.97
N LEU A 143 19.95 -5.35 -20.46
CA LEU A 143 19.80 -5.99 -21.77
C LEU A 143 18.59 -6.92 -21.82
N LYS A 144 18.35 -7.70 -20.75
CA LYS A 144 17.16 -8.54 -20.62
C LYS A 144 15.87 -7.73 -20.71
N HIS A 145 15.87 -6.52 -20.14
CA HIS A 145 14.72 -5.64 -20.15
C HIS A 145 14.42 -4.98 -21.50
N LEU A 146 15.25 -5.19 -22.54
CA LEU A 146 14.89 -4.84 -23.91
C LEU A 146 13.85 -5.81 -24.50
N ILE A 147 13.79 -7.05 -23.99
CA ILE A 147 12.91 -8.11 -24.50
C ILE A 147 11.81 -8.42 -23.48
N ILE A 148 12.15 -8.41 -22.19
CA ILE A 148 11.28 -8.82 -21.09
C ILE A 148 10.75 -7.60 -20.36
N PRO A 149 9.44 -7.56 -19.99
CA PRO A 149 8.87 -6.49 -19.20
C PRO A 149 9.70 -6.15 -17.94
N GLY A 150 9.72 -4.86 -17.61
CA GLY A 150 10.41 -4.30 -16.45
C GLY A 150 9.95 -4.95 -15.14
N ARG A 151 10.76 -4.83 -14.08
CA ARG A 151 10.36 -5.32 -12.75
C ARG A 151 9.10 -4.63 -12.22
N ALA A 152 8.97 -3.31 -12.41
CA ALA A 152 7.76 -2.60 -12.00
C ALA A 152 6.53 -3.03 -12.81
N GLU A 153 6.68 -3.23 -14.12
CA GLU A 153 5.60 -3.71 -15.00
C GLU A 153 5.13 -5.11 -14.59
N ARG A 154 6.06 -6.03 -14.33
CA ARG A 154 5.73 -7.38 -13.83
C ARG A 154 5.04 -7.34 -12.47
N ALA A 155 5.49 -6.47 -11.56
CA ALA A 155 4.84 -6.30 -10.26
C ALA A 155 3.42 -5.72 -10.40
N CYS A 156 3.22 -4.74 -11.29
CA CYS A 156 1.90 -4.20 -11.62
C CYS A 156 0.98 -5.29 -12.18
N ALA A 157 1.45 -6.05 -13.18
CA ALA A 157 0.69 -7.15 -13.77
C ALA A 157 0.30 -8.21 -12.72
N ALA A 158 1.24 -8.57 -11.83
CA ALA A 158 0.95 -9.49 -10.74
C ALA A 158 -0.12 -8.91 -9.78
N SER A 159 -0.04 -7.63 -9.42
CA SER A 159 -1.07 -6.98 -8.58
C SER A 159 -2.45 -6.98 -9.25
N LEU A 160 -2.53 -6.76 -10.56
CA LEU A 160 -3.80 -6.84 -11.29
C LEU A 160 -4.38 -8.25 -11.28
N VAL A 161 -3.56 -9.27 -11.52
CA VAL A 161 -3.98 -10.68 -11.42
C VAL A 161 -4.48 -11.03 -10.02
N LEU A 162 -3.82 -10.53 -8.96
CA LEU A 162 -4.29 -10.74 -7.58
C LEU A 162 -5.66 -10.09 -7.34
N LEU A 163 -5.88 -8.87 -7.84
CA LEU A 163 -7.17 -8.19 -7.75
C LEU A 163 -8.27 -8.96 -8.49
N ASP A 164 -7.97 -9.48 -9.68
CA ASP A 164 -8.92 -10.26 -10.49
C ASP A 164 -9.35 -11.54 -9.76
N HIS A 165 -8.45 -12.14 -8.97
CA HIS A 165 -8.74 -13.29 -8.13
C HIS A 165 -9.26 -12.93 -6.73
N SER A 166 -9.63 -11.66 -6.49
CA SER A 166 -10.09 -11.18 -5.18
C SER A 166 -9.11 -11.44 -4.03
N ILE A 167 -7.82 -11.57 -4.34
CA ILE A 167 -6.77 -11.71 -3.34
C ILE A 167 -6.40 -10.31 -2.85
N PRO A 168 -6.47 -10.03 -1.54
CA PRO A 168 -6.15 -8.71 -1.00
C PRO A 168 -4.73 -8.28 -1.38
N CYS A 169 -4.62 -7.19 -2.14
CA CYS A 169 -3.34 -6.58 -2.46
C CYS A 169 -3.45 -5.05 -2.52
N PRO A 170 -2.33 -4.31 -2.36
CA PRO A 170 -2.33 -2.86 -2.45
C PRO A 170 -2.84 -2.39 -3.83
N PRO A 171 -3.88 -1.53 -3.90
CA PRO A 171 -4.32 -0.96 -5.17
C PRO A 171 -3.19 -0.19 -5.86
N VAL A 172 -2.92 -0.51 -7.12
CA VAL A 172 -1.95 0.23 -7.95
C VAL A 172 -2.56 1.57 -8.33
N VAL A 173 -1.82 2.65 -8.06
CA VAL A 173 -2.22 4.03 -8.37
C VAL A 173 -1.54 4.49 -9.65
N ALA A 174 -0.24 4.19 -9.80
CA ALA A 174 0.51 4.58 -10.97
C ALA A 174 1.69 3.64 -11.21
N LEU A 175 2.06 3.50 -12.48
CA LEU A 175 3.27 2.82 -12.94
C LEU A 175 4.03 3.80 -13.81
N GLY A 176 5.33 3.94 -13.58
CA GLY A 176 6.18 4.77 -14.42
C GLY A 176 7.48 4.09 -14.80
N VAL A 177 7.92 4.36 -16.01
CA VAL A 177 9.17 3.84 -16.58
C VAL A 177 9.94 5.01 -17.17
N LYS A 178 11.16 5.22 -16.69
CA LYS A 178 12.11 6.18 -17.24
C LYS A 178 12.95 5.48 -18.30
N LYS A 179 12.95 5.99 -19.52
CA LYS A 179 13.70 5.44 -20.65
C LYS A 179 14.66 6.47 -21.23
N LEU A 180 15.84 6.01 -21.64
CA LEU A 180 16.79 6.78 -22.47
C LEU A 180 16.87 6.08 -23.82
N GLY A 181 16.07 6.57 -24.77
CA GLY A 181 15.85 5.85 -26.03
C GLY A 181 15.21 4.47 -25.77
N PRO A 182 15.75 3.38 -26.32
CA PRO A 182 15.24 2.03 -26.08
C PRO A 182 15.61 1.47 -24.69
N ILE A 183 16.55 2.11 -23.98
CA ILE A 183 17.11 1.57 -22.74
C ILE A 183 16.25 2.02 -21.54
N PRO A 184 15.62 1.11 -20.79
CA PRO A 184 14.99 1.46 -19.53
C PRO A 184 16.07 1.81 -18.49
N LEU A 185 15.97 2.99 -17.88
CA LEU A 185 16.90 3.48 -16.87
C LEU A 185 16.42 3.19 -15.45
N SER A 186 15.13 3.38 -15.20
CA SER A 186 14.49 3.04 -13.92
C SER A 186 13.01 2.83 -14.13
N SER A 187 12.40 2.10 -13.21
CA SER A 187 10.96 1.91 -13.20
C SER A 187 10.46 1.99 -11.77
N PHE A 188 9.27 2.54 -11.57
CA PHE A 188 8.67 2.68 -10.26
C PHE A 188 7.19 2.32 -10.29
N LEU A 189 6.70 1.83 -9.16
CA LEU A 189 5.31 1.48 -8.93
C LEU A 189 4.81 2.27 -7.72
N ILE A 190 3.65 2.91 -7.85
CA ILE A 190 2.98 3.59 -6.74
C ILE A 190 1.73 2.80 -6.41
N THR A 191 1.59 2.43 -5.14
CA THR A 191 0.40 1.75 -4.61
C THR A 191 -0.18 2.55 -3.47
N LYS A 192 -1.46 2.35 -3.17
CA LYS A 192 -2.03 2.79 -1.89
C LYS A 192 -1.39 2.00 -0.75
N GLU A 193 -1.17 2.66 0.38
CA GLU A 193 -0.76 1.96 1.59
C GLU A 193 -1.92 1.12 2.13
N ILE A 194 -1.65 -0.13 2.53
CA ILE A 194 -2.61 -0.93 3.28
C ILE A 194 -2.57 -0.47 4.73
N ILE A 195 -3.69 0.08 5.20
CA ILE A 195 -3.85 0.53 6.58
C ILE A 195 -4.05 -0.72 7.46
N ASP A 196 -3.51 -0.71 8.67
CA ASP A 196 -3.67 -1.76 9.68
C ASP A 196 -3.07 -3.14 9.32
N ALA A 197 -2.18 -3.20 8.33
CA ALA A 197 -1.40 -4.41 8.07
C ALA A 197 -0.20 -4.50 9.04
N PRO A 198 -0.18 -5.45 10.00
CA PRO A 198 0.99 -5.64 10.85
C PRO A 198 2.16 -6.12 10.00
N ASP A 199 3.37 -5.64 10.32
CA ASP A 199 4.59 -6.18 9.74
C ASP A 199 4.68 -7.67 10.09
N ILE A 200 4.78 -8.52 9.06
CA ILE A 200 4.87 -9.97 9.22
C ILE A 200 6.07 -10.36 10.08
N TYR A 201 7.18 -9.63 10.00
CA TYR A 201 8.37 -9.90 10.80
C TYR A 201 8.13 -9.53 12.26
N ALA A 202 7.54 -8.37 12.53
CA ALA A 202 7.16 -7.98 13.89
C ALA A 202 6.18 -8.99 14.51
N TRP A 203 5.20 -9.45 13.73
CA TRP A 203 4.24 -10.46 14.17
C TRP A 203 4.91 -11.81 14.46
N LEU A 204 5.81 -12.25 13.59
CA LEU A 204 6.59 -13.47 13.78
C LEU A 204 7.46 -13.36 15.04
N THR A 205 8.18 -12.25 15.25
CA THR A 205 9.05 -12.08 16.43
C THR A 205 8.26 -12.17 17.73
N VAL A 206 7.08 -11.53 17.82
CA VAL A 206 6.22 -11.62 19.02
C VAL A 206 5.73 -13.05 19.25
N THR A 207 5.33 -13.73 18.17
CA THR A 207 4.81 -15.10 18.25
C THR A 207 5.90 -16.09 18.69
N TRP A 208 7.08 -16.00 18.10
CA TRP A 208 8.23 -16.84 18.47
C TRP A 208 8.64 -16.66 19.92
N LEU A 209 8.69 -15.41 20.42
CA LEU A 209 9.01 -15.13 21.82
C LEU A 209 8.03 -15.80 22.80
N LYS A 210 6.72 -15.70 22.52
CA LYS A 210 5.68 -16.35 23.33
C LYS A 210 5.83 -17.87 23.37
N VAL A 211 6.13 -18.49 22.22
CA VAL A 211 6.36 -19.93 22.14
C VAL A 211 7.58 -20.33 22.98
N THR A 212 8.68 -19.60 22.90
CA THR A 212 9.89 -19.92 23.69
C THR A 212 9.68 -19.75 25.19
N ASP A 213 8.90 -18.76 25.62
CA ASP A 213 8.57 -18.56 27.03
C ASP A 213 7.68 -19.68 27.59
N SER A 214 6.73 -20.17 26.78
CA SER A 214 5.88 -21.30 27.16
C SER A 214 6.69 -22.58 27.35
N VAL A 215 7.67 -22.85 26.48
CA VAL A 215 8.55 -24.02 26.59
C VAL A 215 9.44 -23.93 27.83
N ARG A 216 9.93 -22.73 28.19
CA ARG A 216 10.74 -22.53 29.40
C ARG A 216 9.96 -22.75 30.70
N LYS A 217 8.70 -22.33 30.77
CA LYS A 217 7.87 -22.50 31.99
C LYS A 217 7.47 -23.95 32.28
N THR A 218 7.61 -24.85 31.32
CA THR A 218 7.21 -26.26 31.45
C THR A 218 8.38 -27.15 31.89
N ARG A 219 9.59 -26.61 31.96
CA ARG A 219 10.78 -27.26 32.52
C ARG A 219 11.04 -26.75 33.93
#